data_AF-A0A0D3VH84-F1
#
_entry.id   AF-A0A0D3VH84-F1
#
_cell.length_a   1.000
_cell.length_b   1.000
_cell.length_c   1.000
_cell.angle_alpha   90.00
_cell.angle_beta   90.00
_cell.angle_gamma   90.00
#
_symmetry.space_group_name_H-M   'P 1'
#
loop_
_entity.id
_entity.type
_entity.pdbx_description
1 polymer ?
#
loop_
_entity_poly.entity_id
_entity_poly.type
_entity_poly.pdbx_seq_one_letter_code
_entity_poly.pdbx_strand_id
1 'polypeptide(L)'
;MRGWLAQYKYRGNEKYGALLVSMLSYAYRLLLQEIALSKVTVTERGSFDGVTYVPVSSVRLAERGFNQAEQLAAGLASQHRISLMPLLERREHTEKQSFKTRQQRILSMQEAFITNTSVIEDLTTRWLRGQQRGLDRRMNVVMRILIVDDIYTTGSTINACATVLRNSFLQLGVSVEIYSLTWARS
;
A
#
# COMPACT_ATOMS: atom_id res chain seq x y z
N MET A 1 2.98 -9.68 -20.82
CA MET A 1 2.68 -8.99 -19.55
C MET A 1 3.74 -7.98 -19.11
N ARG A 2 5.02 -8.36 -18.90
CA ARG A 2 6.08 -7.39 -18.50
C ARG A 2 6.28 -6.24 -19.50
N GLY A 3 6.12 -6.51 -20.81
CA GLY A 3 6.20 -5.49 -21.86
C GLY A 3 5.16 -4.37 -21.74
N TRP A 4 3.91 -4.69 -21.36
CA TRP A 4 2.86 -3.68 -21.17
C TRP A 4 3.15 -2.78 -19.98
N LEU A 5 3.65 -3.36 -18.89
CA LEU A 5 4.07 -2.58 -17.72
C LEU A 5 5.26 -1.67 -18.05
N ALA A 6 6.19 -2.09 -18.90
CA ALA A 6 7.28 -1.24 -19.35
C ALA A 6 6.80 -0.09 -20.26
N GLN A 7 5.88 -0.35 -21.18
CA GLN A 7 5.25 0.69 -22.02
C GLN A 7 4.47 1.70 -21.17
N TYR A 8 3.76 1.23 -20.15
CA TYR A 8 3.07 2.07 -19.18
C TYR A 8 4.07 2.92 -18.36
N LYS A 9 5.08 2.28 -17.76
CA LYS A 9 6.07 2.92 -16.87
C LYS A 9 6.95 3.96 -17.55
N TYR A 10 7.41 3.68 -18.77
CA TYR A 10 8.54 4.40 -19.37
C TYR A 10 8.20 5.09 -20.69
N ARG A 11 7.00 4.87 -21.23
CA ARG A 11 6.56 5.49 -22.49
C ARG A 11 5.25 6.26 -22.35
N GLY A 12 4.78 6.49 -21.13
CA GLY A 12 3.60 7.32 -20.86
C GLY A 12 2.30 6.80 -21.48
N ASN A 13 2.21 5.51 -21.80
CA ASN A 13 1.02 4.96 -22.44
C ASN A 13 -0.07 4.65 -21.41
N GLU A 14 -0.70 5.71 -20.90
CA GLU A 14 -1.72 5.67 -19.85
C GLU A 14 -2.93 4.79 -20.20
N LYS A 15 -3.16 4.51 -21.50
CA LYS A 15 -4.23 3.61 -21.97
C LYS A 15 -4.12 2.21 -21.37
N TYR A 16 -2.93 1.76 -21.00
CA TYR A 16 -2.76 0.49 -20.29
C TYR A 16 -3.27 0.54 -18.85
N GLY A 17 -3.32 1.71 -18.21
CA GLY A 17 -3.72 1.89 -16.82
C GLY A 17 -5.07 1.25 -16.51
N ALA A 18 -6.09 1.47 -17.35
CA ALA A 18 -7.42 0.88 -17.15
C ALA A 18 -7.40 -0.67 -17.20
N LEU A 19 -6.63 -1.26 -18.12
CA LEU A 19 -6.46 -2.71 -18.22
C LEU A 19 -5.72 -3.25 -16.99
N LEU A 20 -4.65 -2.56 -16.56
CA LEU A 20 -3.90 -2.92 -15.37
C LEU A 20 -4.79 -2.85 -14.12
N VAL A 21 -5.62 -1.82 -13.98
CA VAL A 21 -6.59 -1.72 -12.88
C VAL A 21 -7.61 -2.85 -12.92
N SER A 22 -8.16 -3.18 -14.10
CA SER A 22 -9.16 -4.26 -14.25
C SER A 22 -8.63 -5.62 -13.80
N MET A 23 -7.40 -5.94 -14.15
CA MET A 23 -6.76 -7.20 -13.75
C MET A 23 -6.35 -7.16 -12.26
N LEU A 24 -5.92 -6.01 -11.72
CA LEU A 24 -5.64 -5.85 -10.29
C LEU A 24 -6.91 -6.01 -9.46
N SER A 25 -8.04 -5.54 -9.99
CA SER A 25 -9.38 -5.70 -9.45
C SER A 25 -9.84 -7.16 -9.39
N TYR A 26 -9.44 -7.99 -10.36
CA TYR A 26 -9.61 -9.44 -10.26
C TYR A 26 -8.79 -10.04 -9.11
N ALA A 27 -7.51 -9.70 -9.00
CA ALA A 27 -6.65 -10.16 -7.91
C ALA A 27 -7.15 -9.70 -6.53
N TYR A 28 -7.67 -8.48 -6.44
CA TYR A 28 -8.30 -7.95 -5.23
C TYR A 28 -9.50 -8.79 -4.76
N ARG A 29 -10.38 -9.21 -5.69
CA ARG A 29 -11.51 -10.08 -5.33
C ARG A 29 -11.05 -11.44 -4.82
N LEU A 30 -10.00 -12.02 -5.40
CA LEU A 30 -9.41 -13.27 -4.92
C LEU A 30 -8.83 -13.10 -3.50
N LEU A 31 -8.14 -11.98 -3.25
CA LEU A 31 -7.63 -11.65 -1.92
C LEU A 31 -8.76 -11.55 -0.89
N LEU A 32 -9.87 -10.91 -1.22
CA LEU A 32 -11.03 -10.85 -0.32
C LEU A 32 -11.62 -12.23 -0.01
N GLN A 33 -11.68 -13.11 -1.01
CA GLN A 33 -12.12 -14.49 -0.82
C GLN A 33 -11.18 -15.25 0.12
N GLU A 34 -9.87 -15.11 -0.05
CA GLU A 34 -8.87 -15.74 0.81
C GLU A 34 -8.97 -15.23 2.26
N ILE A 35 -9.12 -13.92 2.46
CA ILE A 35 -9.32 -13.33 3.80
C ILE A 35 -10.58 -13.88 4.45
N ALA A 36 -11.69 -13.98 3.70
CA ALA A 36 -12.96 -14.50 4.22
C ALA A 36 -12.87 -15.97 4.63
N LEU A 37 -12.09 -16.78 3.91
CA LEU A 37 -11.88 -18.20 4.23
C LEU A 37 -10.95 -18.42 5.43
N SER A 38 -10.10 -17.43 5.74
CA SER A 38 -9.01 -17.59 6.71
C SER A 38 -9.45 -17.68 8.17
N LYS A 39 -10.74 -17.51 8.53
CA LYS A 39 -11.36 -17.72 9.88
C LYS A 39 -10.67 -17.07 11.11
N VAL A 40 -9.56 -16.35 10.97
CA VAL A 40 -8.70 -15.91 12.09
C VAL A 40 -9.16 -14.60 12.75
N THR A 41 -10.03 -13.81 12.12
CA THR A 41 -10.58 -12.61 12.76
C THR A 41 -12.04 -12.44 12.39
N VAL A 42 -12.91 -12.54 13.41
CA VAL A 42 -14.36 -12.32 13.34
C VAL A 42 -14.59 -10.83 13.08
N THR A 43 -14.39 -10.36 11.87
CA THR A 43 -14.92 -9.06 11.46
C THR A 43 -15.74 -9.30 10.21
N GLU A 44 -17.05 -9.06 10.30
CA GLU A 44 -17.98 -9.10 9.16
C GLU A 44 -17.58 -8.14 8.03
N ARG A 45 -16.61 -7.26 8.29
CA ARG A 45 -15.96 -6.42 7.29
C ARG A 45 -14.95 -7.23 6.48
N GLY A 46 -15.43 -7.86 5.41
CA GLY A 46 -14.59 -8.35 4.30
C GLY A 46 -13.97 -7.22 3.46
N SER A 47 -13.80 -6.00 4.00
CA SER A 47 -13.31 -4.82 3.29
C SER A 47 -12.10 -4.22 4.00
N PHE A 48 -11.30 -3.46 3.24
CA PHE A 48 -10.20 -2.67 3.79
C PHE A 48 -10.69 -1.33 4.34
N ASP A 49 -10.11 -0.86 5.44
CA ASP A 49 -10.37 0.47 6.00
C ASP A 49 -9.67 1.58 5.19
N GLY A 50 -8.64 1.21 4.41
CA GLY A 50 -7.95 2.11 3.51
C GLY A 50 -7.06 1.39 2.50
N VAL A 51 -6.82 2.04 1.37
CA VAL A 51 -5.80 1.64 0.40
C VAL A 51 -4.76 2.76 0.26
N THR A 52 -3.49 2.37 0.26
CA THR A 52 -2.34 3.24 0.03
C THR A 52 -1.47 2.64 -1.07
N TYR A 53 -0.42 3.35 -1.46
CA TYR A 53 0.49 2.97 -2.53
C TYR A 53 1.94 3.14 -2.10
N VAL A 54 2.84 2.43 -2.77
CA VAL A 54 4.28 2.62 -2.56
C VAL A 54 4.71 3.95 -3.21
N PRO A 55 5.28 4.91 -2.45
CA PRO A 55 5.75 6.16 -3.02
C PRO A 55 7.07 5.98 -3.79
N VAL A 56 7.20 6.68 -4.91
CA VAL A 56 8.43 6.77 -5.71
C VAL A 56 9.23 8.01 -5.33
N SER A 57 10.52 8.06 -5.69
CA SER A 57 11.34 9.25 -5.45
C SER A 57 10.98 10.38 -6.40
N SER A 58 11.28 11.61 -6.00
CA SER A 58 11.18 12.81 -6.83
C SER A 58 11.80 12.63 -8.22
N VAL A 59 12.99 12.04 -8.31
CA VAL A 59 13.68 11.72 -9.57
C VAL A 59 12.84 10.80 -10.45
N ARG A 60 12.30 9.71 -9.89
CA ARG A 60 11.47 8.76 -10.66
C ARG A 60 10.14 9.37 -11.06
N LEU A 61 9.57 10.21 -10.20
CA LEU A 61 8.35 10.94 -10.49
C LEU A 61 8.56 11.90 -11.66
N ALA A 62 9.67 12.65 -11.65
CA ALA A 62 10.04 13.56 -12.74
C ALA A 62 10.33 12.81 -14.05
N GLU A 63 11.06 11.68 -14.00
CA GLU A 63 11.35 10.85 -15.17
C GLU A 63 10.08 10.28 -15.83
N ARG A 64 9.10 9.88 -15.02
CA ARG A 64 7.92 9.14 -15.49
C ARG A 64 6.67 9.99 -15.64
N GLY A 65 6.63 11.18 -15.04
CA GLY A 65 5.47 12.07 -14.96
C GLY A 65 4.42 11.67 -13.92
N PHE A 66 4.47 10.44 -13.38
CA PHE A 66 3.49 9.93 -12.40
C PHE A 66 4.04 8.75 -11.59
N ASN A 67 3.39 8.48 -10.44
CA ASN A 67 3.61 7.26 -9.66
C ASN A 67 2.67 6.14 -10.13
N GLN A 68 3.23 5.06 -10.67
CA GLN A 68 2.42 3.95 -11.19
C GLN A 68 1.61 3.24 -10.11
N ALA A 69 2.20 3.01 -8.94
CA ALA A 69 1.52 2.36 -7.82
C ALA A 69 0.32 3.20 -7.35
N GLU A 70 0.48 4.53 -7.34
CA GLU A 70 -0.60 5.48 -7.04
C GLU A 70 -1.74 5.39 -8.05
N GLN A 71 -1.44 5.39 -9.35
CA GLN A 71 -2.47 5.29 -10.40
C GLN A 71 -3.24 3.96 -10.30
N LEU A 72 -2.54 2.85 -10.03
CA LEU A 72 -3.16 1.55 -9.81
C LEU A 72 -4.04 1.54 -8.55
N ALA A 73 -3.54 2.12 -7.45
CA ALA A 73 -4.28 2.24 -6.20
C ALA A 73 -5.54 3.10 -6.37
N ALA A 74 -5.44 4.23 -7.08
CA ALA A 74 -6.56 5.12 -7.35
C ALA A 74 -7.64 4.43 -8.19
N GLY A 75 -7.25 3.73 -9.25
CA GLY A 75 -8.19 2.96 -10.06
C GLY A 75 -8.88 1.84 -9.26
N LEU A 76 -8.11 1.11 -8.44
CA LEU A 76 -8.66 0.07 -7.57
C LEU A 76 -9.61 0.64 -6.52
N ALA A 77 -9.22 1.73 -5.85
CA ALA A 77 -10.00 2.45 -4.86
C ALA A 77 -11.34 2.91 -5.43
N SER A 78 -11.32 3.51 -6.63
CA SER A 78 -12.51 3.97 -7.34
C SER A 78 -13.46 2.82 -7.67
N GLN A 79 -12.94 1.72 -8.22
CA GLN A 79 -13.77 0.56 -8.62
C GLN A 79 -14.42 -0.15 -7.42
N HIS A 80 -13.73 -0.24 -6.28
CA HIS A 80 -14.19 -0.97 -5.10
C HIS A 80 -14.72 -0.08 -3.97
N ARG A 81 -14.82 1.24 -4.20
CA ARG A 81 -15.29 2.23 -3.21
C ARG A 81 -14.50 2.19 -1.90
N ILE A 82 -13.19 2.05 -2.01
CA ILE A 82 -12.25 2.09 -0.87
C ILE A 82 -11.64 3.49 -0.81
N SER A 83 -11.39 4.01 0.38
CA SER A 83 -10.71 5.29 0.54
C SER A 83 -9.22 5.15 0.18
N LEU A 84 -8.79 5.83 -0.88
CA LEU A 84 -7.37 6.03 -1.19
C LEU A 84 -6.79 7.05 -0.19
N MET A 85 -5.68 6.71 0.45
CA MET A 85 -5.00 7.57 1.42
C MET A 85 -3.49 7.50 1.22
N PRO A 86 -2.79 8.65 1.08
CA PRO A 86 -1.33 8.68 0.93
C PRO A 86 -0.66 8.49 2.31
N LEU A 87 -0.76 7.28 2.87
CA LEU A 87 -0.24 6.98 4.21
C LEU A 87 1.30 6.92 4.28
N LEU A 88 1.96 6.84 3.13
CA LEU A 88 3.38 6.61 2.98
C LEU A 88 4.02 7.73 2.18
N GLU A 89 5.19 8.17 2.64
CA GLU A 89 6.05 9.09 1.91
C GLU A 89 7.41 8.44 1.71
N ARG A 90 8.08 8.79 0.62
CA ARG A 90 9.44 8.34 0.38
C ARG A 90 10.40 9.39 0.90
N ARG A 91 11.32 9.00 1.77
CA ARG A 91 12.42 9.87 2.18
C ARG A 91 13.33 10.11 0.97
N GLU A 92 13.54 11.37 0.63
CA GLU A 92 14.51 11.74 -0.40
C GLU A 92 15.92 11.53 0.16
N HIS A 93 16.68 10.64 -0.47
CA HIS A 93 18.09 10.43 -0.15
C HIS A 93 18.94 11.03 -1.27
N THR A 94 19.67 12.10 -0.93
CA THR A 94 20.54 12.87 -1.82
C THR A 94 21.89 12.20 -2.11
N GLU A 95 22.20 11.02 -1.56
CA GLU A 95 23.54 10.43 -1.67
C GLU A 95 23.66 9.18 -2.55
N LYS A 96 24.79 9.14 -3.30
CA LYS A 96 25.15 8.16 -4.33
C LYS A 96 25.14 6.73 -3.79
N GLN A 97 24.23 5.91 -4.32
CA GLN A 97 24.01 4.50 -3.97
C GLN A 97 25.08 3.53 -4.52
N SER A 98 26.02 4.02 -5.33
CA SER A 98 26.99 3.20 -6.10
C SER A 98 27.98 2.42 -5.23
N PHE A 99 28.19 2.81 -3.97
CA PHE A 99 29.18 2.18 -3.07
C PHE A 99 28.58 1.33 -1.93
N LYS A 100 27.26 1.15 -1.86
CA LYS A 100 26.62 0.44 -0.74
C LYS A 100 26.67 -1.09 -0.90
N THR A 101 27.14 -1.78 0.14
CA THR A 101 27.09 -3.25 0.26
C THR A 101 25.65 -3.77 0.31
N ARG A 102 25.44 -5.07 0.10
CA ARG A 102 24.10 -5.69 0.17
C ARG A 102 23.38 -5.38 1.49
N GLN A 103 24.09 -5.43 2.62
CA GLN A 103 23.54 -5.14 3.94
C GLN A 103 23.19 -3.65 4.09
N GLN A 104 24.05 -2.75 3.61
CA GLN A 104 23.78 -1.31 3.59
C GLN A 104 22.59 -0.95 2.69
N ARG A 105 22.37 -1.69 1.59
CA ARG A 105 21.18 -1.52 0.73
C ARG A 105 19.88 -1.94 1.42
N ILE A 106 19.93 -3.00 2.25
CA ILE A 106 18.77 -3.44 3.04
C ILE A 106 18.42 -2.39 4.10
N LEU A 107 19.42 -1.93 4.86
CA LEU A 107 19.24 -0.87 5.87
C LEU A 107 18.71 0.43 5.22
N SER A 108 19.29 0.84 4.09
CA SER A 108 18.83 2.05 3.40
C SER A 108 17.40 1.92 2.86
N MET A 109 16.93 0.70 2.57
CA MET A 109 15.54 0.48 2.15
C MET A 109 14.57 0.55 3.33
N GLN A 110 14.98 0.08 4.52
CA GLN A 110 14.17 0.19 5.74
C GLN A 110 13.94 1.64 6.14
N GLU A 111 14.90 2.53 5.86
CA GLU A 111 14.80 3.97 6.13
C GLU A 111 14.27 4.80 4.95
N ALA A 112 13.98 4.16 3.81
CA ALA A 112 13.55 4.86 2.60
C ALA A 112 12.11 5.37 2.66
N PHE A 113 11.32 4.90 3.63
CA PHE A 113 9.90 5.22 3.75
C PHE A 113 9.61 5.78 5.12
N ILE A 114 8.74 6.77 5.15
CA ILE A 114 8.14 7.33 6.37
C ILE A 114 6.63 7.35 6.19
N THR A 115 5.91 7.65 7.26
CA THR A 115 4.46 7.79 7.23
C THR A 115 4.04 9.25 7.12
N ASN A 116 2.91 9.50 6.44
CA ASN A 116 2.26 10.80 6.54
C ASN A 116 1.48 10.87 7.86
N THR A 117 2.09 11.50 8.86
CA THR A 117 1.56 11.55 10.24
C THR A 117 0.13 12.10 10.28
N SER A 118 -0.14 13.21 9.58
CA SER A 118 -1.44 13.86 9.60
C SER A 118 -2.57 12.97 9.08
N VAL A 119 -2.31 12.21 8.00
CA VAL A 119 -3.29 11.30 7.41
C VAL A 119 -3.50 10.07 8.29
N ILE A 120 -2.44 9.55 8.92
CA ILE A 120 -2.55 8.42 9.88
C ILE A 120 -3.36 8.82 11.12
N GLU A 121 -3.11 9.99 11.69
CA GLU A 121 -3.83 10.49 12.86
C GLU A 121 -5.32 10.72 12.57
N ASP A 122 -5.65 11.31 11.41
CA ASP A 122 -7.02 11.49 10.96
C ASP A 122 -7.74 10.15 10.75
N LEU A 123 -7.11 9.22 10.03
CA LEU A 123 -7.66 7.88 9.79
C LEU A 123 -7.90 7.15 11.12
N THR A 124 -6.92 7.17 12.02
CA THR A 124 -7.02 6.54 13.34
C THR A 124 -8.17 7.12 14.14
N THR A 125 -8.29 8.45 14.17
CA THR A 125 -9.38 9.15 14.86
C THR A 125 -10.75 8.77 14.31
N ARG A 126 -10.91 8.76 12.97
CA ARG A 126 -12.16 8.37 12.30
C ARG A 126 -12.52 6.91 12.58
N TRP A 127 -11.53 6.02 12.52
CA TRP A 127 -11.73 4.60 12.75
C TRP A 127 -12.16 4.33 14.20
N LEU A 128 -11.46 4.87 15.20
CA LEU A 128 -11.79 4.72 16.63
C LEU A 128 -13.21 5.22 16.95
N ARG A 129 -13.60 6.39 16.42
CA ARG A 129 -14.98 6.92 16.56
C ARG A 129 -16.03 6.00 15.95
N GLY A 130 -15.70 5.36 14.82
CA GLY A 130 -16.56 4.35 14.18
C GLY A 130 -16.76 3.11 15.04
N GLN A 131 -15.71 2.66 15.74
CA GLN A 131 -15.79 1.49 16.63
C GLN A 131 -16.65 1.76 17.88
N GLN A 132 -16.60 2.97 18.43
CA GLN A 132 -17.39 3.33 19.63
C GLN A 132 -18.91 3.34 19.41
N ARG A 133 -19.38 3.42 18.15
CA ARG A 133 -20.81 3.44 17.80
C ARG A 133 -21.42 2.05 17.63
N GLY A 134 -20.61 0.99 17.52
CA GLY A 134 -21.07 -0.39 17.45
C GLY A 134 -21.17 -1.01 18.86
N LEU A 135 -22.32 -1.59 19.19
CA LEU A 135 -22.66 -2.09 20.54
C LEU A 135 -21.88 -3.34 21.00
N ASP A 136 -20.77 -3.70 20.36
CA ASP A 136 -20.09 -4.97 20.62
C ASP A 136 -18.60 -4.77 20.98
N ARG A 137 -18.37 -4.37 22.23
CA ARG A 137 -17.04 -4.23 22.86
C ARG A 137 -16.27 -5.56 23.00
N ARG A 138 -16.82 -6.68 22.52
CA ARG A 138 -16.24 -8.03 22.68
C ARG A 138 -15.31 -8.47 21.55
N MET A 139 -15.20 -7.68 20.47
CA MET A 139 -14.43 -8.09 19.30
C MET A 139 -13.08 -7.34 19.24
N ASN A 140 -11.98 -8.09 19.14
CA ASN A 140 -10.67 -7.58 18.74
C ASN A 140 -10.73 -7.17 17.26
N VAL A 141 -11.32 -6.00 16.97
CA VAL A 141 -11.38 -5.47 15.60
C VAL A 141 -10.00 -4.91 15.26
N VAL A 142 -9.41 -5.40 14.18
CA VAL A 142 -8.12 -4.96 13.66
C VAL A 142 -8.35 -4.09 12.43
N MET A 143 -7.62 -2.97 12.31
CA MET A 143 -7.69 -2.12 11.12
C MET A 143 -7.01 -2.83 9.95
N ARG A 144 -7.63 -2.84 8.76
CA ARG A 144 -7.05 -3.48 7.56
C ARG A 144 -6.62 -2.44 6.54
N ILE A 145 -5.33 -2.40 6.22
CA ILE A 145 -4.75 -1.50 5.21
C ILE A 145 -4.19 -2.30 4.04
N LEU A 146 -4.54 -1.89 2.83
CA LEU A 146 -4.01 -2.44 1.59
C LEU A 146 -2.91 -1.55 1.02
N ILE A 147 -1.73 -2.11 0.75
CA ILE A 147 -0.66 -1.45 0.00
C ILE A 147 -0.68 -1.93 -1.45
N VAL A 148 -0.69 -1.00 -2.40
CA VAL A 148 -0.56 -1.31 -3.83
C VAL A 148 0.86 -0.98 -4.31
N ASP A 149 1.43 -1.89 -5.10
CA ASP A 149 2.69 -1.68 -5.82
C ASP A 149 2.60 -2.29 -7.23
N ASP A 150 3.55 -1.96 -8.09
CA ASP A 150 3.56 -2.42 -9.48
C ASP A 150 4.38 -3.72 -9.69
N ILE A 151 5.44 -3.97 -8.91
CA ILE A 151 6.28 -5.17 -9.06
C ILE A 151 6.77 -5.65 -7.69
N TYR A 152 6.41 -6.89 -7.34
CA TYR A 152 7.02 -7.63 -6.25
C TYR A 152 8.34 -8.27 -6.68
N THR A 153 9.40 -8.03 -5.94
CA THR A 153 10.71 -8.67 -6.16
C THR A 153 11.10 -9.51 -4.95
N THR A 154 11.96 -9.00 -4.07
CA THR A 154 12.34 -9.63 -2.81
C THR A 154 11.35 -9.38 -1.68
N GLY A 155 10.35 -8.52 -1.90
CA GLY A 155 9.42 -8.05 -0.88
C GLY A 155 9.99 -7.00 0.06
N SER A 156 11.24 -6.57 -0.09
CA SER A 156 11.88 -5.60 0.83
C SER A 156 11.15 -4.25 0.86
N THR A 157 10.66 -3.78 -0.29
CA THR A 157 9.89 -2.53 -0.40
C THR A 157 8.57 -2.62 0.38
N ILE A 158 7.74 -3.64 0.10
CA ILE A 158 6.49 -3.87 0.82
C ILE A 158 6.74 -4.06 2.32
N ASN A 159 7.78 -4.81 2.70
CA ASN A 159 8.09 -5.03 4.10
C ASN A 159 8.52 -3.74 4.82
N ALA A 160 9.30 -2.87 4.18
CA ALA A 160 9.68 -1.57 4.73
C ALA A 160 8.46 -0.68 4.93
N CYS A 161 7.61 -0.54 3.90
CA CYS A 161 6.35 0.20 3.98
C CYS A 161 5.43 -0.35 5.09
N ALA A 162 5.27 -1.67 5.16
CA ALA A 162 4.43 -2.31 6.17
C ALA A 162 4.98 -2.11 7.59
N THR A 163 6.30 -2.16 7.77
CA THR A 163 6.95 -1.94 9.07
C THR A 163 6.66 -0.53 9.61
N VAL A 164 6.86 0.50 8.78
CA VAL A 164 6.64 1.88 9.23
C VAL A 164 5.17 2.15 9.53
N LEU A 165 4.24 1.61 8.74
CA LEU A 165 2.81 1.73 9.00
C LEU A 165 2.42 1.04 10.32
N ARG A 166 2.84 -0.22 10.53
CA ARG A 166 2.54 -0.95 11.78
C ARG A 166 3.03 -0.18 12.99
N ASN A 167 4.26 0.34 12.94
CA ASN A 167 4.82 1.09 14.05
C ASN A 167 4.03 2.39 14.33
N SER A 168 3.67 3.15 13.29
CA SER A 168 2.89 4.38 13.45
C SER A 168 1.48 4.13 14.00
N PHE A 169 0.76 3.11 13.51
CA PHE A 169 -0.57 2.78 14.06
C PHE A 169 -0.48 2.24 15.49
N LEU A 170 0.54 1.42 15.80
CA LEU A 170 0.75 0.88 17.13
C LEU A 170 1.05 1.98 18.16
N GLN A 171 1.81 3.01 17.78
CA GLN A 171 2.05 4.19 18.62
C GLN A 171 0.76 4.95 18.97
N LEU A 172 -0.26 4.86 18.11
CA LEU A 172 -1.59 5.43 18.34
C LEU A 172 -2.56 4.43 19.01
N GLY A 173 -2.06 3.26 19.47
CA GLY A 173 -2.86 2.25 20.15
C GLY A 173 -3.78 1.43 19.23
N VAL A 174 -3.56 1.46 17.91
CA VAL A 174 -4.35 0.71 16.93
C VAL A 174 -3.54 -0.45 16.37
N SER A 175 -4.09 -1.67 16.47
CA SER A 175 -3.54 -2.83 15.78
C SER A 175 -3.97 -2.81 14.31
N VAL A 176 -3.03 -3.12 13.41
CA VAL A 176 -3.25 -3.09 11.96
C VAL A 176 -2.78 -4.37 11.27
N GLU A 177 -3.63 -4.93 10.43
CA GLU A 177 -3.31 -5.95 9.45
C GLU A 177 -2.97 -5.26 8.12
N ILE A 178 -1.80 -5.58 7.57
CA ILE A 178 -1.33 -5.00 6.31
C ILE A 178 -1.29 -6.08 5.25
N TYR A 179 -1.98 -5.82 4.16
CA TYR A 179 -2.00 -6.64 2.97
C TYR A 179 -1.34 -5.89 1.82
N SER A 180 -0.87 -6.62 0.82
CA SER A 180 -0.31 -6.00 -0.38
C SER A 180 -0.87 -6.64 -1.65
N LEU A 181 -1.18 -5.81 -2.63
CA LEU A 181 -1.43 -6.26 -4.00
C LEU A 181 -0.36 -5.69 -4.92
N THR A 182 0.23 -6.59 -5.70
CA THR A 182 1.25 -6.22 -6.70
C THR A 182 0.84 -6.72 -8.06
N TRP A 183 1.13 -5.93 -9.09
CA TRP A 183 0.73 -6.29 -10.45
C TRP A 183 1.54 -7.46 -11.02
N ALA A 184 2.85 -7.51 -10.77
CA ALA A 184 3.72 -8.55 -11.28
C ALA A 184 4.73 -9.02 -10.23
N ARG A 185 5.27 -10.22 -10.42
CA ARG A 185 6.42 -10.74 -9.67
C ARG A 185 7.65 -10.86 -10.57
N SER A 186 8.81 -10.45 -10.07
CA SER A 186 10.10 -10.63 -10.76
C SER A 186 10.75 -11.96 -10.44
#